data_AF-A0A3B9VD87-F1
#
_entry.id   AF-A0A3B9VD87-F1
#
_cell.length_a   1.000
_cell.length_b   1.000
_cell.length_c   1.000
_cell.angle_alpha   90.00
_cell.angle_beta   90.00
_cell.angle_gamma   90.00
#
_symmetry.space_group_name_H-M   'P 1'
#
loop_
_entity.id
_entity.type
_entity.pdbx_description
1 polymer ?
#
loop_
_entity_poly.entity_id
_entity_poly.type
_entity_poly.pdbx_seq_one_letter_code
_entity_poly.pdbx_strand_id
1 'polypeptide(L)'
;MKSFNVFQGIAIILLIICYSIAAEKRNNLWHDELILNTDNIHKSPQKARPYLNRGLFYFNNDRIDAAIDEYFIALRLAPNYAYIHNNLGVAYFKKGHLDASIKEFNEALRLYPDYGEAHYNLGVAYGEKGMTGAAYIEIKKAMELNKNLAEGLKYSNPSGQ
;
A
#
# COMPACT_ATOMS: atom_id res chain seq x y z
N MET A 1 -33.17 -46.88 12.39
CA MET A 1 -31.91 -46.17 12.72
C MET A 1 -30.81 -46.72 11.82
N LYS A 2 -30.19 -45.91 10.94
CA LYS A 2 -29.01 -46.37 10.18
C LYS A 2 -27.84 -46.47 11.16
N SER A 3 -27.28 -47.66 11.34
CA SER A 3 -26.08 -47.86 12.16
C SER A 3 -24.91 -47.18 11.47
N PHE A 4 -24.28 -46.25 12.18
CA PHE A 4 -23.07 -45.58 11.71
C PHE A 4 -21.93 -46.59 11.79
N ASN A 5 -21.40 -47.01 10.65
CA ASN A 5 -20.36 -48.04 10.62
C ASN A 5 -18.96 -47.40 10.70
N VAL A 6 -17.99 -48.17 11.21
CA VAL A 6 -16.62 -47.70 11.45
C VAL A 6 -15.98 -47.12 10.17
N PHE A 7 -16.33 -47.66 9.00
CA PHE A 7 -15.88 -47.14 7.70
C PHE A 7 -16.39 -45.73 7.39
N GLN A 8 -17.65 -45.43 7.69
CA GLN A 8 -18.20 -44.07 7.58
C GLN A 8 -17.49 -43.10 8.52
N GLY A 9 -17.18 -43.54 9.75
CA GLY A 9 -16.41 -42.75 10.71
C GLY A 9 -15.00 -42.42 10.20
N ILE A 10 -14.27 -43.42 9.69
CA ILE A 10 -12.93 -43.23 9.11
C ILE A 10 -12.98 -42.29 7.90
N ALA A 11 -13.96 -42.46 7.00
CA ALA A 11 -14.11 -41.60 5.83
C ALA A 11 -14.35 -40.13 6.20
N ILE A 12 -15.16 -39.86 7.22
CA ILE A 12 -15.41 -38.50 7.71
C ILE A 12 -14.15 -37.88 8.33
N ILE A 13 -13.40 -38.65 9.13
CA ILE A 13 -12.13 -38.18 9.71
C ILE A 13 -11.13 -37.84 8.60
N LEU A 14 -10.99 -38.67 7.57
CA LEU A 14 -10.11 -38.40 6.44
C LEU A 14 -10.52 -37.13 5.67
N LEU A 15 -11.82 -36.92 5.45
CA LEU A 15 -12.32 -35.70 4.81
C LEU A 15 -12.00 -34.45 5.63
N ILE A 16 -12.15 -34.51 6.96
CA ILE A 16 -11.80 -33.41 7.87
C ILE A 16 -10.30 -33.11 7.79
N ILE A 17 -9.45 -34.14 7.83
CA ILE A 17 -7.99 -33.97 7.72
C ILE A 17 -7.62 -33.35 6.37
N CYS A 18 -8.17 -33.85 5.26
CA CYS A 18 -7.93 -33.29 3.92
C CYS A 18 -8.38 -31.82 3.83
N TYR A 19 -9.55 -31.49 4.39
CA TYR A 19 -10.03 -30.11 4.42
C TYR A 19 -9.12 -29.21 5.27
N SER A 20 -8.68 -29.66 6.44
CA SER A 20 -7.78 -28.91 7.31
C SER A 20 -6.43 -28.63 6.63
N ILE A 21 -5.82 -29.63 5.98
CA ILE A 21 -4.55 -29.46 5.25
C ILE A 21 -4.74 -28.49 4.07
N ALA A 22 -5.84 -28.62 3.33
CA ALA A 22 -6.15 -27.71 2.22
C ALA A 22 -6.38 -26.27 2.70
N ALA A 23 -7.08 -26.10 3.82
CA ALA A 23 -7.31 -24.80 4.45
C ALA A 23 -6.00 -24.18 4.97
N GLU A 24 -5.13 -24.96 5.60
CA GLU A 24 -3.83 -24.50 6.09
C GLU A 24 -2.89 -24.13 4.94
N LYS A 25 -2.78 -24.99 3.91
CA LYS A 25 -1.99 -24.69 2.72
C LYS A 25 -2.50 -23.44 2.00
N ARG A 26 -3.83 -23.31 1.87
CA ARG A 26 -4.46 -22.11 1.35
C ARG A 26 -4.04 -20.90 2.20
N ASN A 27 -4.29 -20.94 3.50
CA ASN A 27 -3.98 -19.83 4.41
C ASN A 27 -2.50 -19.43 4.34
N ASN A 28 -1.57 -20.39 4.28
CA ASN A 28 -0.14 -20.13 4.13
C ASN A 28 0.20 -19.49 2.78
N LEU A 29 -0.46 -19.89 1.68
CA LEU A 29 -0.28 -19.27 0.36
C LEU A 29 -0.77 -17.82 0.31
N TRP A 30 -1.83 -17.46 1.03
CA TRP A 30 -2.35 -16.08 1.07
C TRP A 30 -1.59 -15.17 2.05
N HIS A 31 -0.66 -15.70 2.85
CA HIS A 31 0.31 -14.86 3.56
C HIS A 31 1.32 -14.23 2.60
N ASP A 32 1.52 -14.83 1.42
CA ASP A 32 2.32 -14.22 0.37
C ASP A 32 1.52 -13.09 -0.30
N GLU A 33 1.90 -11.86 0.04
CA GLU A 33 1.28 -10.65 -0.45
C GLU A 33 1.30 -10.57 -1.99
N LEU A 34 2.34 -11.10 -2.65
CA LEU A 34 2.42 -11.11 -4.12
C LEU A 34 1.40 -12.08 -4.73
N ILE A 35 1.24 -13.27 -4.15
CA ILE A 35 0.25 -14.26 -4.61
C ILE A 35 -1.16 -13.70 -4.44
N LEU A 36 -1.47 -13.15 -3.26
CA LEU A 36 -2.75 -12.53 -2.95
C LEU A 36 -3.07 -11.39 -3.94
N ASN A 37 -2.12 -10.49 -4.19
CA ASN A 37 -2.33 -9.37 -5.13
C ASN A 37 -2.51 -9.86 -6.58
N THR A 38 -1.77 -10.89 -7.00
CA THR A 38 -1.90 -11.48 -8.34
C THR A 38 -3.26 -12.14 -8.56
N ASP A 39 -3.75 -12.90 -7.59
CA ASP A 39 -5.09 -13.48 -7.66
C ASP A 39 -6.19 -12.40 -7.67
N ASN A 40 -6.04 -11.34 -6.85
CA ASN A 40 -6.96 -10.21 -6.84
C ASN A 40 -6.98 -9.48 -8.19
N ILE A 41 -5.84 -9.34 -8.86
CA ILE A 41 -5.75 -8.80 -10.23
C ILE A 41 -6.54 -9.70 -11.20
N HIS A 42 -6.35 -11.02 -11.12
CA HIS A 42 -7.07 -11.94 -11.99
C HIS A 42 -8.60 -11.86 -11.78
N LYS A 43 -9.05 -11.78 -10.53
CA LYS A 43 -10.49 -11.69 -10.17
C LYS A 43 -11.09 -10.31 -10.43
N SER A 44 -10.28 -9.25 -10.42
CA SER A 44 -10.75 -7.86 -10.49
C SER A 44 -9.71 -6.96 -11.16
N PRO A 45 -9.44 -7.15 -12.47
CA PRO A 45 -8.36 -6.45 -13.18
C PRO A 45 -8.60 -4.95 -13.35
N GLN A 46 -9.80 -4.46 -13.05
CA GLN A 46 -10.17 -3.05 -13.18
C GLN A 46 -10.01 -2.26 -11.86
N LYS A 47 -9.52 -2.90 -10.80
CA LYS A 47 -9.28 -2.21 -9.51
C LYS A 47 -7.82 -1.78 -9.41
N ALA A 48 -7.57 -0.52 -9.05
CA ALA A 48 -6.22 0.00 -8.90
C ALA A 48 -5.44 -0.59 -7.71
N ARG A 49 -6.13 -0.89 -6.60
CA ARG A 49 -5.50 -1.29 -5.33
C ARG A 49 -4.60 -2.54 -5.42
N PRO A 50 -5.00 -3.64 -6.08
CA PRO A 50 -4.11 -4.80 -6.24
C PRO A 50 -2.80 -4.49 -6.98
N TYR A 51 -2.84 -3.66 -8.03
CA TYR A 51 -1.64 -3.22 -8.74
C TYR A 51 -0.77 -2.31 -7.87
N LEU A 52 -1.37 -1.37 -7.15
CA LEU A 52 -0.68 -0.54 -6.17
C LEU A 52 0.05 -1.40 -5.12
N ASN A 53 -0.62 -2.39 -4.53
CA ASN A 53 -0.01 -3.28 -3.54
C ASN A 53 1.11 -4.14 -4.14
N ARG A 54 0.94 -4.62 -5.38
CA ARG A 54 2.00 -5.35 -6.09
C ARG A 54 3.21 -4.44 -6.39
N GLY A 55 2.96 -3.17 -6.73
CA GLY A 55 4.01 -2.16 -6.88
C GLY A 55 4.76 -1.91 -5.58
N LEU A 56 4.06 -1.80 -4.45
CA LEU A 56 4.66 -1.69 -3.12
C LEU A 56 5.52 -2.91 -2.78
N PHE A 57 5.03 -4.12 -3.08
CA PHE A 57 5.80 -5.35 -2.92
C PHE A 57 7.10 -5.30 -3.74
N TYR A 58 7.04 -4.90 -5.01
CA TYR A 58 8.25 -4.75 -5.84
C TYR A 58 9.21 -3.70 -5.29
N PHE A 59 8.68 -2.56 -4.83
CA PHE A 59 9.46 -1.46 -4.26
C PHE A 59 10.23 -1.91 -3.01
N ASN A 60 9.56 -2.64 -2.11
CA ASN A 60 10.14 -3.18 -0.87
C ASN A 60 11.18 -4.28 -1.12
N ASN A 61 11.18 -4.88 -2.31
CA ASN A 61 12.16 -5.87 -2.76
C ASN A 61 13.20 -5.26 -3.73
N ASP A 62 13.41 -3.93 -3.66
CA ASP A 62 14.36 -3.17 -4.49
C ASP A 62 14.18 -3.29 -6.01
N ARG A 63 13.06 -3.84 -6.48
CA ARG A 63 12.71 -3.92 -7.91
C ARG A 63 11.96 -2.66 -8.35
N ILE A 64 12.68 -1.54 -8.41
CA ILE A 64 12.08 -0.21 -8.56
C ILE A 64 11.39 -0.02 -9.92
N ASP A 65 11.97 -0.53 -11.01
CA ASP A 65 11.35 -0.43 -12.34
C ASP A 65 10.02 -1.19 -12.40
N ALA A 66 9.97 -2.41 -11.84
CA ALA A 66 8.74 -3.18 -11.74
C ALA A 66 7.69 -2.47 -10.87
N ALA A 67 8.11 -1.80 -9.79
CA ALA A 67 7.20 -1.00 -8.97
C ALA A 67 6.58 0.15 -9.76
N ILE A 68 7.38 0.88 -10.54
CA ILE A 68 6.93 1.98 -11.40
C ILE A 68 5.91 1.48 -12.43
N ASP A 69 6.17 0.36 -13.10
CA ASP A 69 5.25 -0.24 -14.07
C ASP A 69 3.88 -0.56 -13.44
N GLU A 70 3.88 -1.16 -12.25
CA GLU A 70 2.64 -1.46 -11.51
C GLU A 70 1.90 -0.20 -11.06
N TYR A 71 2.62 0.83 -10.60
CA TYR A 71 2.02 2.12 -10.25
C TYR A 71 1.40 2.81 -11.45
N PHE A 72 1.99 2.71 -12.65
CA PHE A 72 1.37 3.23 -13.87
C PHE A 72 0.06 2.52 -14.23
N ILE A 73 -0.01 1.20 -14.03
CA ILE A 73 -1.26 0.46 -14.23
C ILE A 73 -2.30 0.93 -13.21
N ALA A 74 -1.92 1.01 -11.93
CA ALA A 74 -2.81 1.48 -10.86
C ALA A 74 -3.32 2.91 -11.15
N LEU A 75 -2.45 3.80 -11.63
CA LEU A 75 -2.78 5.18 -11.96
C LEU A 75 -3.74 5.26 -13.15
N ARG A 76 -3.56 4.44 -14.18
CA ARG A 76 -4.49 4.36 -15.32
C ARG A 76 -5.91 3.99 -14.87
N LEU A 77 -6.02 3.13 -13.85
CA LEU A 77 -7.30 2.68 -13.30
C LEU A 77 -7.90 3.68 -12.31
N ALA A 78 -7.08 4.46 -11.61
CA ALA A 78 -7.51 5.46 -10.63
C ALA A 78 -6.61 6.72 -10.69
N PRO A 79 -6.80 7.60 -11.69
CA PRO A 79 -5.90 8.73 -11.93
C PRO A 79 -5.94 9.80 -10.83
N ASN A 80 -7.01 9.84 -10.04
CA ASN A 80 -7.18 10.81 -8.96
C ASN A 80 -6.78 10.25 -7.58
N TYR A 81 -6.01 9.16 -7.53
CA TYR A 81 -5.62 8.55 -6.27
C TYR A 81 -4.25 9.06 -5.81
N ALA A 82 -4.26 10.07 -4.93
CA ALA A 82 -3.06 10.74 -4.40
C ALA A 82 -1.98 9.78 -3.87
N TYR A 83 -2.39 8.67 -3.26
CA TYR A 83 -1.48 7.67 -2.72
C TYR A 83 -0.60 7.00 -3.79
N ILE A 84 -1.12 6.79 -5.00
CA ILE A 84 -0.35 6.23 -6.11
C ILE A 84 0.73 7.22 -6.56
N HIS A 85 0.37 8.50 -6.71
CA HIS A 85 1.31 9.56 -7.06
C HIS A 85 2.43 9.71 -6.01
N ASN A 86 2.11 9.65 -4.70
CA ASN A 86 3.14 9.66 -3.66
C ASN A 86 4.12 8.48 -3.83
N ASN A 87 3.63 7.24 -3.99
CA ASN A 87 4.51 6.08 -4.14
C ASN A 87 5.34 6.11 -5.44
N LEU A 88 4.76 6.61 -6.53
CA LEU A 88 5.49 6.82 -7.78
C LEU A 88 6.59 7.88 -7.62
N GLY A 89 6.29 8.97 -6.91
CA GLY A 89 7.26 9.99 -6.55
C GLY A 89 8.42 9.45 -5.72
N VAL A 90 8.15 8.58 -4.74
CA VAL A 90 9.18 7.88 -3.95
C VAL A 90 10.03 6.97 -4.83
N ALA A 91 9.41 6.22 -5.74
CA ALA A 91 10.13 5.36 -6.68
C ALA A 91 11.08 6.17 -7.59
N TYR A 92 10.63 7.31 -8.11
CA TYR A 92 11.48 8.20 -8.89
C TYR A 92 12.61 8.82 -8.08
N PHE A 93 12.34 9.22 -6.82
CA PHE A 93 13.35 9.72 -5.91
C PHE A 93 14.48 8.69 -5.72
N LYS A 94 14.12 7.43 -5.45
CA LYS A 94 15.08 6.33 -5.27
C LYS A 94 15.94 6.06 -6.51
N LYS A 95 15.43 6.37 -7.71
CA LYS A 95 16.21 6.32 -8.96
C LYS A 95 17.07 7.56 -9.23
N GLY A 96 17.02 8.58 -8.37
CA GLY A 96 17.68 9.87 -8.58
C GLY A 96 16.96 10.77 -9.59
N HIS A 97 15.74 10.43 -10.02
CA HIS A 97 14.94 11.23 -10.93
C HIS A 97 14.17 12.31 -10.16
N LEU A 98 14.90 13.27 -9.58
CA LEU A 98 14.35 14.28 -8.65
C LEU A 98 13.22 15.11 -9.28
N ASP A 99 13.33 15.50 -10.55
CA ASP A 99 12.28 16.30 -11.22
C ASP A 99 10.97 15.52 -11.39
N ALA A 100 11.07 14.25 -11.79
CA ALA A 100 9.90 13.37 -11.90
C ALA A 100 9.28 13.13 -10.52
N SER A 101 10.11 12.91 -9.50
CA SER A 101 9.67 12.74 -8.11
C SER A 101 8.89 13.95 -7.60
N ILE A 102 9.46 15.16 -7.74
CA ILE A 102 8.82 16.43 -7.35
C ILE A 102 7.49 16.60 -8.06
N LYS A 103 7.41 16.29 -9.36
CA LYS A 103 6.16 16.38 -10.12
C LYS A 103 5.07 15.48 -9.53
N GLU A 104 5.40 14.22 -9.25
CA GLU A 104 4.42 13.27 -8.72
C GLU A 104 3.98 13.63 -7.29
N PHE A 105 4.89 14.10 -6.43
CA PHE A 105 4.51 14.59 -5.10
C PHE A 105 3.59 15.81 -5.16
N ASN A 106 3.86 16.76 -6.07
CA ASN A 106 2.97 17.90 -6.28
C ASN A 106 1.58 17.45 -6.76
N GLU A 107 1.50 16.42 -7.61
CA GLU A 107 0.20 15.89 -8.05
C GLU A 107 -0.54 15.17 -6.90
N ALA A 108 0.18 14.44 -6.05
CA ALA A 108 -0.39 13.88 -4.82
C ALA A 108 -0.99 14.98 -3.92
N LEU A 109 -0.28 16.10 -3.74
CA LEU A 109 -0.72 17.24 -2.95
C LEU A 109 -1.83 18.06 -3.61
N ARG A 110 -1.87 18.11 -4.94
CA ARG A 110 -2.99 18.71 -5.68
C ARG A 110 -4.30 17.95 -5.42
N LEU A 111 -4.22 16.63 -5.34
CA LEU A 111 -5.35 15.73 -5.08
C LEU A 111 -5.72 15.66 -3.59
N TYR A 112 -4.72 15.69 -2.71
CA TYR A 112 -4.89 15.67 -1.26
C TYR A 112 -3.94 16.67 -0.58
N PRO A 113 -4.37 17.93 -0.40
CA PRO A 113 -3.50 19.00 0.11
C PRO A 113 -2.99 18.83 1.54
N ASP A 114 -3.65 18.01 2.37
CA ASP A 114 -3.22 17.75 3.75
C ASP A 114 -2.49 16.39 3.86
N TYR A 115 -1.95 15.87 2.75
CA TYR A 115 -1.18 14.64 2.75
C TYR A 115 0.23 14.87 3.34
N GLY A 116 0.34 14.75 4.66
CA GLY A 116 1.58 15.03 5.40
C GLY A 116 2.81 14.25 4.92
N GLU A 117 2.64 12.99 4.50
CA GLU A 117 3.74 12.18 3.94
C GLU A 117 4.24 12.74 2.60
N ALA A 118 3.34 13.16 1.72
CA ALA A 118 3.72 13.76 0.43
C ALA A 118 4.41 15.11 0.61
N HIS A 119 3.99 15.93 1.59
CA HIS A 119 4.70 17.15 1.97
C HIS A 119 6.13 16.85 2.46
N TYR A 120 6.29 15.85 3.34
CA TYR A 120 7.61 15.45 3.81
C TYR A 120 8.50 15.00 2.66
N ASN A 121 8.00 14.11 1.81
CA ASN A 121 8.73 13.57 0.68
C ASN A 121 9.11 14.66 -0.35
N LEU A 122 8.20 15.59 -0.63
CA LEU A 122 8.48 16.75 -1.50
C LEU A 122 9.55 17.65 -0.90
N GLY A 123 9.50 17.89 0.41
CA GLY A 123 10.51 18.67 1.11
C GLY A 123 11.91 18.04 1.04
N VAL A 124 12.00 16.72 1.22
CA VAL A 124 13.25 15.97 1.03
C VAL A 124 13.76 16.09 -0.42
N ALA A 125 12.87 15.91 -1.40
CA ALA A 125 13.22 16.02 -2.82
C ALA A 125 13.74 17.43 -3.20
N TYR A 126 13.13 18.49 -2.66
CA TYR A 126 13.64 19.85 -2.83
C TYR A 126 15.00 20.05 -2.15
N GLY A 127 15.22 19.45 -0.98
CA GLY A 127 16.50 19.49 -0.27
C GLY A 127 17.64 18.90 -1.10
N GLU A 128 17.43 17.69 -1.65
CA GLU A 128 18.40 17.02 -2.54
C GLU A 128 18.69 17.84 -3.81
N LYS A 129 17.69 18.59 -4.30
CA LYS A 129 17.86 19.50 -5.45
C LYS A 129 18.54 20.83 -5.09
N GLY A 130 18.83 21.08 -3.81
CA GLY A 130 19.41 22.33 -3.31
C GLY A 130 18.40 23.48 -3.13
N MET A 131 17.11 23.21 -3.25
CA MET A 131 16.02 24.18 -3.11
C MET A 131 15.60 24.33 -1.63
N THR A 132 16.53 24.77 -0.79
CA THR A 132 16.38 24.79 0.69
C THR A 132 15.16 25.56 1.20
N GLY A 133 14.81 26.69 0.57
CA GLY A 133 13.63 27.47 0.93
C GLY A 133 12.31 26.71 0.71
N ALA A 134 12.18 26.06 -0.45
CA ALA A 134 11.01 25.22 -0.74
C ALA A 134 10.97 24.00 0.18
N ALA A 135 12.10 23.35 0.41
CA ALA A 135 12.21 22.23 1.34
C ALA A 135 11.71 22.58 2.75
N TYR A 136 12.13 23.74 3.28
CA TYR A 136 11.71 24.20 4.61
C TYR A 136 10.19 24.38 4.71
N ILE A 137 9.55 24.97 3.68
CA ILE A 137 8.11 25.20 3.65
C ILE A 137 7.36 23.86 3.74
N GLU A 138 7.74 22.90 2.91
CA GLU A 138 7.08 21.59 2.82
C GLU A 138 7.27 20.75 4.10
N ILE A 139 8.49 20.72 4.63
CA ILE A 139 8.78 20.01 5.89
C ILE A 139 8.01 20.64 7.06
N LYS A 140 7.94 21.98 7.12
CA LYS A 140 7.16 22.68 8.14
C LYS A 140 5.68 22.30 8.07
N LYS A 141 5.10 22.29 6.86
CA LYS A 141 3.70 21.90 6.65
C LYS A 141 3.44 20.44 7.07
N ALA A 142 4.35 19.52 6.73
CA ALA A 142 4.26 18.12 7.18
C ALA A 142 4.23 17.99 8.71
N MET A 143 5.08 18.75 9.42
CA MET A 143 5.11 18.76 10.89
C MET A 143 3.83 19.33 11.50
N GLU A 144 3.29 20.42 10.95
CA GLU A 144 2.03 21.01 11.38
C GLU A 144 0.86 20.02 11.24
N LEU A 145 0.79 19.31 10.11
CA LEU A 145 -0.25 18.30 9.88
C LEU A 145 -0.15 17.13 10.87
N ASN A 146 1.05 16.65 11.17
CA ASN A 146 1.24 15.59 12.16
C ASN A 146 0.88 16.05 13.58
N LYS A 147 1.25 17.28 13.95
CA LYS A 147 0.87 17.86 15.25
C LYS A 147 -0.64 17.94 15.41
N ASN A 148 -1.33 18.45 14.40
CA ASN A 148 -2.79 18.57 14.41
C ASN A 148 -3.47 17.20 14.54
N LEU A 149 -2.93 16.17 13.88
CA LEU A 149 -3.42 14.80 14.03
C LEU A 149 -3.26 14.27 15.47
N ALA A 150 -2.09 14.50 16.08
CA ALA A 150 -1.84 14.09 17.46
C ALA A 150 -2.76 14.81 18.47
N GLU A 151 -3.01 16.11 18.26
CA GLU A 151 -3.96 16.87 19.06
C GLU A 151 -5.39 16.36 18.86
N GLY A 152 -5.84 16.13 17.62
CA GLY A 152 -7.15 15.58 17.31
C GLY A 152 -7.40 14.22 17.98
N LEU A 153 -6.42 13.32 17.98
CA LEU A 153 -6.51 12.01 18.65
C LEU A 153 -6.60 12.13 20.18
N LYS A 154 -5.91 13.12 20.77
CA LYS A 154 -6.00 13.41 22.21
C LYS A 154 -7.40 13.90 22.61
N TYR A 155 -8.07 14.65 21.74
CA TYR A 155 -9.45 15.10 21.97
C TYR A 155 -10.52 14.08 21.59
N SER A 156 -10.22 13.12 20.69
CA SER A 156 -11.14 12.06 20.28
C SER A 156 -11.14 10.84 21.22
N ASN A 157 -10.27 10.81 22.23
CA ASN A 157 -10.22 9.75 23.23
C ASN A 157 -10.70 10.25 24.61
N PRO A 158 -12.00 10.50 24.83
CA PRO A 158 -12.56 10.82 26.13
C PRO A 158 -12.81 9.52 26.93
N SER A 159 -11.82 8.65 27.09
CA SER A 159 -11.91 7.53 28.05
C SER A 159 -11.50 8.01 29.45
N GLY A 160 -12.28 8.97 29.94
CA GLY A 160 -12.33 9.42 31.32
C GLY A 160 -13.80 9.46 31.75
N GLN A 161 -14.48 8.33 31.62
CA GLN A 161 -15.70 7.92 32.34
C GLN A 161 -15.97 6.44 32.08
#